data_AF-A0A523J3E2-F1
#
_entry.id   AF-A0A523J3E2-F1
#
_cell.length_a   1.000
_cell.length_b   1.000
_cell.length_c   1.000
_cell.angle_alpha   90.00
_cell.angle_beta   90.00
_cell.angle_gamma   90.00
#
_symmetry.space_group_name_H-M   'P 1'
#
loop_
_entity.id
_entity.type
_entity.pdbx_description
1 polymer ?
#
loop_
_entity_poly.entity_id
_entity_poly.type
_entity_poly.pdbx_seq_one_letter_code
_entity_poly.pdbx_strand_id
1 'polypeptide(L)' 'MGKNLPKLLLYSALFVLYLLHNDLWLWNDASLMFGIPIGLLYHIAFCLAASFLFISIVKNIWPAHLEVETKEEA' A
#
# COMPACT_ATOMS: atom_id res chain seq x y z
N MET A 1 8.90 12.59 23.07
CA MET A 1 8.47 11.30 22.46
C MET A 1 7.06 11.51 21.89
N GLY A 2 6.80 11.41 20.58
CA GLY A 2 5.39 11.26 20.11
C GLY A 2 4.83 12.07 18.93
N LYS A 3 5.63 12.63 18.00
CA LYS A 3 5.06 13.25 16.75
C LYS A 3 5.29 12.44 15.46
N ASN A 4 5.76 11.18 15.56
CA ASN A 4 6.08 10.32 14.40
C ASN A 4 5.25 9.02 14.32
N LEU A 5 4.34 8.78 15.26
CA LEU A 5 3.51 7.58 15.30
C LEU A 5 2.79 7.27 13.97
N PRO A 6 2.20 8.25 13.23
CA PRO A 6 1.55 7.96 11.96
C PRO A 6 2.55 7.58 10.86
N LYS A 7 3.75 8.17 10.84
CA LYS A 7 4.79 7.84 9.84
C LYS A 7 5.34 6.44 10.09
N LEU A 8 5.63 6.10 11.35
CA LEU A 8 6.12 4.76 11.71
C LEU A 8 5.09 3.68 11.36
N LEU A 9 3.81 3.95 11.59
CA LEU A 9 2.71 3.05 11.25
C LEU A 9 2.59 2.84 9.74
N LEU A 10 2.72 3.90 8.93
CA LEU A 10 2.73 3.80 7.47
C LEU A 10 3.94 3.02 6.94
N TYR A 11 5.14 3.25 7.48
CA TYR A 11 6.32 2.46 7.12
C TYR A 11 6.22 1.01 7.54
N SER A 12 5.68 0.73 8.73
CA SER A 12 5.42 -0.64 9.18
C SER A 12 4.38 -1.33 8.29
N ALA A 13 3.31 -0.64 7.90
CA ALA A 13 2.31 -1.16 6.99
C ALA A 13 2.91 -1.45 5.60
N LEU A 14 3.82 -0.61 5.11
CA LEU A 14 4.55 -0.84 3.87
C LEU A 14 5.44 -2.08 3.94
N PHE A 15 6.14 -2.28 5.06
CA PHE A 15 6.96 -3.47 5.29
C PHE A 15 6.11 -4.75 5.35
N VAL A 16 4.97 -4.71 6.05
CA VAL A 16 4.03 -5.83 6.09
C VAL A 16 3.48 -6.13 4.70
N LEU A 17 3.08 -5.09 3.95
CA LEU A 17 2.60 -5.25 2.57
C LEU A 17 3.67 -5.85 1.66
N TYR A 18 4.94 -5.44 1.83
CA TYR A 18 6.05 -6.06 1.09
C TYR A 18 6.22 -7.55 1.42
N LEU A 19 6.13 -7.93 2.69
CA LEU A 19 6.17 -9.34 3.07
C LEU A 19 4.99 -10.11 2.49
N LEU A 20 3.79 -9.54 2.57
CA LEU A 20 2.55 -10.12 2.06
C LEU A 20 2.54 -10.23 0.52
N HIS A 21 3.35 -9.42 -0.16
CA HIS A 21 3.53 -9.53 -1.61
C HIS A 21 4.24 -10.81 -2.03
N ASN A 22 5.00 -11.45 -1.12
CA ASN A 22 5.64 -12.71 -1.44
C ASN A 22 4.54 -13.75 -1.67
N ASP A 23 4.46 -14.25 -2.89
CA ASP A 23 3.42 -15.18 -3.35
C ASP A 23 3.65 -16.61 -2.80
N LEU A 24 3.95 -16.74 -1.51
CA LEU A 24 4.25 -18.02 -0.85
C LEU A 24 3.07 -18.55 -0.04
N TRP A 25 2.07 -17.72 0.25
CA TRP A 25 1.03 -18.03 1.24
C TRP A 25 -0.05 -18.95 0.68
N LEU A 26 -0.52 -18.69 -0.53
CA LEU A 26 -1.60 -19.45 -1.19
C LEU A 26 -1.16 -20.20 -2.45
N TRP A 27 0.15 -20.33 -2.66
CA TRP A 27 0.72 -20.96 -3.86
C TRP A 27 0.24 -22.40 -4.09
N ASN A 28 0.00 -23.17 -3.02
CA ASN A 28 -0.47 -24.55 -3.10
C ASN A 28 -1.98 -24.71 -2.90
N ASP A 29 -2.71 -23.62 -2.69
CA ASP A 29 -4.15 -23.69 -2.42
C ASP A 29 -4.96 -23.47 -3.70
N ALA A 30 -5.46 -24.57 -4.25
CA ALA A 30 -6.32 -24.59 -5.43
C ALA A 30 -7.81 -24.39 -5.10
N SER A 31 -8.15 -24.00 -3.86
CA SER A 31 -9.53 -23.75 -3.45
C SER A 31 -10.17 -22.66 -4.32
N LEU A 32 -11.42 -22.91 -4.73
CA LEU A 32 -12.17 -22.00 -5.59
C LEU A 32 -13.19 -21.26 -4.73
N MET A 33 -13.03 -19.94 -4.60
CA MET A 33 -14.00 -19.08 -3.93
C MET A 33 -14.74 -18.24 -4.97
N PHE A 34 -16.08 -18.27 -4.98
CA PHE A 34 -16.92 -17.57 -5.97
C PHE A 34 -16.59 -17.90 -7.45
N GLY A 35 -15.98 -19.06 -7.71
CA GLY A 35 -15.59 -19.47 -9.07
C GLY A 35 -14.21 -18.98 -9.52
N ILE A 36 -13.45 -18.29 -8.66
CA ILE A 36 -12.07 -17.89 -8.92
C ILE A 36 -11.09 -18.56 -7.96
N PRO A 37 -9.83 -18.80 -8.37
CA PRO A 37 -8.79 -19.30 -7.47
C PRO A 37 -8.60 -18.38 -6.28
N ILE A 38 -8.48 -18.97 -5.08
CA ILE A 38 -8.29 -18.19 -3.86
C ILE A 38 -6.99 -17.36 -3.88
N GLY A 39 -5.95 -17.86 -4.54
CA GLY A 39 -4.74 -17.09 -4.83
C GLY A 39 -5.03 -15.83 -5.64
N LEU A 40 -5.95 -15.88 -6.62
CA LEU A 40 -6.32 -14.69 -7.39
C LEU A 40 -7.10 -13.68 -6.53
N LEU A 41 -8.04 -14.16 -5.71
CA LEU A 41 -8.79 -13.31 -4.78
C LEU A 41 -7.85 -12.60 -3.80
N TYR A 42 -6.82 -13.31 -3.31
CA TYR A 42 -5.76 -12.75 -2.49
C TYR A 42 -5.02 -11.61 -3.21
N HIS A 43 -4.63 -11.80 -4.47
CA HIS A 43 -3.98 -10.77 -5.27
C HIS A 43 -4.87 -9.53 -5.47
N ILE A 44 -6.17 -9.72 -5.72
CA ILE A 44 -7.12 -8.60 -5.84
C ILE A 44 -7.18 -7.80 -4.54
N ALA A 45 -7.34 -8.49 -3.40
CA ALA A 45 -7.36 -7.85 -2.09
C ALA A 45 -6.04 -7.13 -1.78
N PHE A 46 -4.91 -7.74 -2.15
CA PHE A 46 -3.59 -7.14 -2.02
C PHE A 46 -3.46 -5.83 -2.80
N CYS A 47 -3.88 -5.80 -4.07
CA CYS A 47 -3.86 -4.59 -4.90
C CYS A 47 -4.70 -3.45 -4.30
N LEU A 48 -5.88 -3.77 -3.75
CA LEU A 48 -6.73 -2.79 -3.07
C LEU A 48 -6.06 -2.23 -1.81
N ALA A 49 -5.49 -3.10 -0.97
CA ALA A 49 -4.77 -2.70 0.23
C ALA A 49 -3.56 -1.83 -0.10
N ALA A 50 -2.79 -2.20 -1.13
CA ALA A 50 -1.65 -1.44 -1.62
C ALA A 50 -2.07 -0.03 -2.08
N SER A 51 -3.13 0.06 -2.87
CA SER A 51 -3.66 1.34 -3.36
C SER A 51 -4.06 2.26 -2.21
N PHE A 52 -4.77 1.72 -1.21
CA PHE A 52 -5.19 2.49 -0.04
C PHE A 52 -4.00 2.98 0.80
N LEU A 53 -2.99 2.12 0.98
CA LEU A 53 -1.77 2.49 1.69
C LEU A 53 -1.02 3.61 0.97
N PHE A 54 -0.84 3.50 -0.35
CA PHE A 54 -0.17 4.54 -1.14
C PHE A 54 -0.93 5.86 -1.13
N ILE A 55 -2.26 5.86 -1.24
CA ILE A 55 -3.09 7.06 -1.08
C ILE A 55 -2.83 7.71 0.29
N SER A 56 -2.77 6.91 1.35
CA SER A 56 -2.52 7.40 2.71
C SER A 56 -1.10 7.95 2.87
N ILE A 57 -0.11 7.32 2.24
CA ILE A 57 1.29 7.81 2.22
C ILE A 57 1.38 9.14 1.48
N VAL A 58 0.83 9.24 0.26
CA VAL A 58 0.87 10.49 -0.52
C VAL A 58 0.16 11.61 0.25
N LYS A 59 -1.02 11.37 0.81
CA LYS A 59 -1.73 12.41 1.58
C LYS A 59 -1.02 12.90 2.84
N ASN A 60 -0.28 12.03 3.54
CA ASN A 60 0.29 12.36 4.85
C ASN A 60 1.79 12.66 4.83
N ILE A 61 2.53 12.08 3.89
CA ILE A 61 4.00 12.15 3.83
C ILE A 61 4.46 13.09 2.71
N TRP A 62 3.69 13.25 1.62
CA TRP A 62 4.09 14.10 0.51
C TRP A 62 4.27 15.56 0.98
N PRO A 63 5.49 16.12 0.86
CA PRO A 63 5.77 17.45 1.38
C PRO A 63 5.27 18.52 0.42
N ALA A 64 4.29 19.30 0.85
CA ALA A 64 3.70 20.41 0.08
C ALA A 64 4.71 21.51 -0.32
N HIS A 65 5.89 21.58 0.32
CA HIS A 65 6.88 22.59 -0.05
C HIS A 65 7.44 22.38 -1.47
N LEU A 66 7.40 21.16 -2.02
CA LEU A 66 7.92 20.88 -3.36
C LEU A 66 6.99 21.41 -4.48
N GLU A 67 5.80 21.91 -4.13
CA GLU A 67 4.84 22.47 -5.07
C GLU A 67 5.03 23.99 -5.32
N VAL A 68 6.08 24.60 -4.75
CA VAL A 68 6.28 26.07 -4.76
C VAL A 68 6.99 26.59 -6.03
N GLU A 69 7.51 25.75 -6.93
CA GLU A 69 8.32 26.22 -8.08
C GLU A 69 7.59 26.31 -9.45
N THR A 70 6.29 26.64 -9.52
CA THR A 70 5.63 26.77 -10.85
C THR A 70 4.63 27.92 -10.97
N LYS A 71 4.86 29.05 -10.30
CA LYS A 71 3.96 30.23 -10.41
C LYS A 71 4.60 31.56 -10.82
N GLU A 72 5.87 31.62 -11.24
CA GLU A 72 6.52 32.90 -11.55
C GLU A 72 6.91 33.16 -13.03
N GLU A 73 6.49 32.33 -13.99
CA GLU A 73 6.75 32.62 -15.42
C GLU A 73 5.51 32.38 -16.30
N ALA A 74 4.61 33.38 -16.36
CA ALA A 74 3.61 33.55 -17.42
C ALA A 74 3.17 35.02 -17.54
#